data_AF-H8K7I2-F1
#
_entry.id   AF-H8K7I2-F1
#
_cell.length_a   1.000
_cell.length_b   1.000
_cell.length_c   1.000
_cell.angle_alpha   90.00
_cell.angle_beta   90.00
_cell.angle_gamma   90.00
#
_symmetry.space_group_name_H-M   'P 1'
#
loop_
_entity.id
_entity.type
_entity.pdbx_description
1 polymer ?
#
loop_
_entity_poly.entity_id
_entity_poly.type
_entity_poly.pdbx_seq_one_letter_code
_entity_poly.pdbx_strand_id
1 'polypeptide(L)'
;MKIKILRNIISFVILTISAGNSFASSANAFFLVSATVLPSCIVTATPLAFGTYVPTADSLQTNTLTITCTLGTGYTVSLNAGTAPSAITSTRKMTGLVNTTSYLPYNLYSNSTKTQNWGNQASD
;
A
#
# COMPACT_ATOMS: atom_id res chain seq x y z
N MET A 1 23.72 16.75 94.77
CA MET A 1 24.26 18.04 94.28
C MET A 1 23.07 18.95 93.95
N LYS A 2 22.87 20.05 94.69
CA LYS A 2 21.75 20.99 94.50
C LYS A 2 22.23 22.19 93.67
N ILE A 3 21.56 22.49 92.56
CA ILE A 3 21.77 23.73 91.78
C ILE A 3 20.49 24.55 91.84
N LYS A 4 20.62 25.83 92.16
CA LYS A 4 19.51 26.73 92.50
C LYS A 4 19.67 28.06 91.74
N ILE A 5 18.56 28.49 91.13
CA ILE A 5 18.14 29.84 90.68
C ILE A 5 18.91 30.36 89.44
N LEU A 6 18.32 30.94 88.39
CA LEU A 6 17.50 32.17 88.36
C LEU A 6 16.57 32.25 87.15
N ARG A 7 15.43 32.90 87.35
CA ARG A 7 14.38 33.21 86.37
C ARG A 7 14.84 34.37 85.48
N ASN A 8 15.00 34.16 84.17
CA ASN A 8 15.18 35.24 83.19
C ASN A 8 14.46 34.91 81.87
N ILE A 9 13.66 35.87 81.39
CA ILE A 9 12.76 35.77 80.24
C ILE A 9 13.58 35.99 78.97
N ILE A 10 13.64 35.00 78.08
CA ILE A 10 14.19 35.15 76.73
C ILE A 10 13.17 34.55 75.76
N SER A 11 12.44 35.43 75.07
CA SER A 11 11.56 35.05 73.95
C SER A 11 12.39 34.43 72.83
N PHE A 12 12.10 33.18 72.49
CA PHE A 12 12.66 32.51 71.31
C PHE A 12 11.56 32.48 70.24
N VAL A 13 11.65 33.39 69.26
CA VAL A 13 10.78 33.37 68.08
C VAL A 13 11.28 32.24 67.17
N ILE A 14 10.54 31.14 67.13
CA ILE A 14 10.79 30.03 66.20
C ILE A 14 10.22 30.45 64.85
N LEU A 15 11.08 30.82 63.90
CA LEU A 15 10.70 31.04 62.51
C LEU A 15 10.56 29.67 61.84
N THR A 16 9.32 29.17 61.74
CA THR A 16 9.01 27.92 61.05
C THR A 16 9.15 28.12 59.54
N ILE A 17 10.20 27.57 58.95
CA ILE A 17 10.37 27.51 57.50
C ILE A 17 9.38 26.47 56.99
N SER A 18 8.27 26.91 56.40
CA SER A 18 7.35 26.01 55.72
C SER A 18 8.03 25.53 54.42
N ALA A 19 8.37 24.25 54.35
CA ALA A 19 8.71 23.60 53.10
C ALA A 19 7.48 23.71 52.19
N GLY A 20 7.54 24.59 51.18
CA GLY A 20 6.51 24.68 50.17
C GLY A 20 6.42 23.34 49.44
N ASN A 21 5.28 22.67 49.54
CA ASN A 21 5.01 21.47 48.75
C ASN A 21 5.04 21.88 47.27
N SER A 22 5.95 21.30 46.49
CA SER A 22 5.96 21.42 45.03
C SER A 22 4.85 20.55 44.45
N PHE A 23 3.71 21.17 44.12
CA PHE A 23 2.64 20.49 43.40
C PHE A 23 3.00 20.40 41.91
N ALA A 24 3.39 19.22 41.45
CA ALA A 24 3.47 18.93 40.02
C ALA A 24 2.04 18.69 39.50
N SER A 25 1.43 19.71 38.89
CA SER A 25 0.13 19.57 38.22
C SER A 25 0.35 19.07 36.80
N SER A 26 -0.31 17.97 36.44
CA SER A 26 -0.35 17.47 35.06
C SER A 26 -1.73 17.75 34.47
N ALA A 27 -1.75 18.29 33.25
CA ALA A 27 -2.96 18.52 32.48
C ALA A 27 -2.96 17.55 31.30
N ASN A 28 -3.99 16.72 31.19
CA ASN A 28 -4.20 15.82 30.07
C ASN A 28 -5.27 16.39 29.15
N ALA A 29 -5.01 16.36 27.85
CA ALA A 29 -6.00 16.68 26.82
C ALA A 29 -6.19 15.47 25.91
N PHE A 30 -7.44 15.20 25.54
CA PHE A 30 -7.77 14.21 24.52
C PHE A 30 -8.11 14.94 23.22
N PHE A 31 -7.71 14.35 22.10
CA PHE A 31 -8.11 14.79 20.77
C PHE A 31 -8.52 13.57 19.94
N LEU A 32 -9.43 13.79 19.01
CA LEU A 32 -9.89 12.76 18.10
C LEU A 32 -8.90 12.60 16.95
N VAL A 33 -8.48 11.36 16.71
CA VAL A 33 -7.72 10.97 15.52
C VAL A 33 -8.68 10.21 14.61
N SER A 34 -8.79 10.64 13.35
CA SER A 34 -9.64 9.97 12.36
C SER A 34 -8.91 9.86 11.02
N ALA A 35 -9.31 8.88 10.20
CA ALA A 35 -8.81 8.69 8.85
C ALA A 35 -9.96 8.23 7.93
N THR A 36 -9.93 8.70 6.68
CA THR A 36 -10.88 8.29 5.64
C THR A 36 -10.15 7.39 4.65
N VAL A 37 -10.62 6.14 4.51
CA VAL A 37 -10.09 5.20 3.51
C VAL A 37 -10.88 5.39 2.22
N LEU A 38 -10.22 5.87 1.18
CA LEU A 38 -10.80 6.02 -0.15
C LEU A 38 -10.70 4.71 -0.94
N PRO A 39 -11.65 4.43 -1.86
CA PRO A 39 -11.52 3.34 -2.83
C PRO A 39 -10.24 3.51 -3.65
N SER A 40 -9.39 2.50 -3.69
CA SER A 40 -8.13 2.53 -4.43
C SER A 40 -7.66 1.12 -4.76
N CYS A 41 -7.00 0.97 -5.91
CA CYS A 41 -6.42 -0.28 -6.37
C CYS A 41 -5.01 -0.04 -6.93
N ILE A 42 -4.10 -0.96 -6.68
CA ILE A 42 -2.77 -1.03 -7.28
C ILE A 42 -2.73 -2.30 -8.14
N VAL A 43 -2.28 -2.15 -9.38
CA VAL A 43 -2.11 -3.25 -10.34
C VAL A 43 -0.62 -3.47 -10.58
N THR A 44 -0.18 -4.72 -10.47
CA THR A 44 1.19 -5.12 -10.76
C THR A 44 1.21 -6.25 -11.79
N ALA A 45 2.14 -6.15 -12.73
CA ALA A 45 2.29 -7.08 -13.85
C ALA A 45 3.78 -7.28 -14.15
N THR A 46 4.16 -8.52 -14.43
CA THR A 46 5.48 -8.85 -14.98
C THR A 46 5.41 -9.03 -16.50
N PRO A 47 6.52 -8.81 -17.23
CA PRO A 47 6.55 -9.09 -18.67
C PRO A 47 6.22 -10.56 -18.96
N LEU A 48 5.34 -10.82 -19.94
CA LEU A 48 5.10 -12.16 -20.48
C LEU A 48 6.04 -12.38 -21.67
N ALA A 49 6.87 -13.41 -21.60
CA ALA A 49 7.81 -13.77 -22.66
C ALA A 49 7.44 -15.13 -23.28
N PHE A 50 7.09 -15.15 -24.57
CA PHE A 50 6.83 -16.39 -25.32
C PHE A 50 8.09 -17.22 -25.64
N GLY A 51 9.28 -16.63 -25.47
CA GLY A 51 10.56 -17.22 -25.84
C GLY A 51 10.83 -17.15 -27.35
N THR A 52 11.68 -18.05 -27.83
CA THR A 52 12.01 -18.16 -29.26
C THR A 52 10.83 -18.74 -30.03
N TYR A 53 10.38 -18.02 -31.06
CA TYR A 53 9.33 -18.49 -31.95
C TYR A 53 9.86 -19.55 -32.93
N VAL A 54 9.15 -20.66 -33.04
CA VAL A 54 9.38 -21.72 -34.04
C VAL A 54 8.06 -21.91 -34.81
N PRO A 55 8.04 -21.79 -36.15
CA PRO A 55 6.80 -21.74 -36.94
C PRO A 55 6.08 -23.10 -37.10
N THR A 56 6.37 -24.08 -36.23
CA THR A 56 5.78 -25.41 -36.27
C THR A 56 4.60 -25.57 -35.32
N ALA A 57 4.50 -24.73 -34.28
CA ALA A 57 3.41 -24.78 -33.29
C ALA A 57 3.26 -23.44 -32.53
N ASP A 58 2.10 -23.23 -31.95
CA ASP A 58 1.84 -22.11 -31.05
C ASP A 58 2.62 -22.28 -29.73
N SER A 59 3.26 -21.19 -29.28
CA SER A 59 3.86 -21.13 -27.94
C SER A 59 2.83 -20.65 -26.92
N LEU A 60 2.70 -21.39 -25.83
CA LEU A 60 1.76 -21.08 -24.75
C LEU A 60 2.53 -20.62 -23.52
N GLN A 61 2.06 -19.54 -22.92
CA GLN A 61 2.59 -18.99 -21.68
C GLN A 61 1.46 -18.55 -20.77
N THR A 62 1.75 -18.51 -19.47
CA THR A 62 0.83 -18.01 -18.45
C THR A 62 1.57 -16.95 -17.63
N ASN A 63 0.85 -15.88 -17.29
CA ASN A 63 1.34 -14.80 -16.47
C ASN A 63 0.25 -14.40 -15.48
N THR A 64 0.66 -13.86 -14.34
CA THR A 64 -0.25 -13.45 -13.27
C THR A 64 -0.26 -11.93 -13.17
N LEU A 65 -1.45 -11.35 -13.21
CA LEU A 65 -1.68 -9.95 -12.85
C LEU A 65 -2.15 -9.91 -11.41
N THR A 66 -1.51 -9.11 -10.57
CA THR A 66 -1.91 -8.97 -9.16
C THR A 66 -2.56 -7.61 -8.95
N ILE A 67 -3.82 -7.63 -8.48
CA ILE A 67 -4.60 -6.45 -8.15
C ILE A 67 -4.80 -6.44 -6.64
N THR A 68 -4.41 -5.35 -5.99
CA THR A 68 -4.62 -5.14 -4.55
C THR A 68 -5.46 -3.89 -4.36
N CYS A 69 -6.64 -4.04 -3.78
CA CYS A 69 -7.58 -2.95 -3.56
C CYS A 69 -7.90 -2.75 -2.08
N THR A 70 -8.36 -1.55 -1.72
CA THR A 70 -8.98 -1.32 -0.42
C THR A 70 -10.27 -2.15 -0.30
N LEU A 71 -10.57 -2.61 0.91
CA LEU A 71 -11.68 -3.53 1.18
C LEU A 71 -13.01 -2.99 0.64
N GLY A 72 -13.76 -3.84 -0.07
CA GLY A 72 -15.07 -3.48 -0.66
C GLY A 72 -15.00 -2.72 -1.98
N THR A 73 -13.81 -2.43 -2.50
CA THR A 73 -13.65 -1.81 -3.82
C THR A 73 -13.79 -2.86 -4.93
N GLY A 74 -14.89 -2.79 -5.69
CA GLY A 74 -15.04 -3.57 -6.93
C GLY A 74 -14.13 -3.03 -8.03
N TYR A 75 -13.69 -3.90 -8.94
CA TYR A 75 -12.78 -3.54 -10.02
C TYR A 75 -13.04 -4.35 -11.29
N THR A 76 -12.58 -3.82 -12.42
CA THR A 76 -12.56 -4.52 -13.71
C THR A 76 -11.17 -4.40 -14.31
N VAL A 77 -10.69 -5.49 -14.94
CA VAL A 77 -9.38 -5.53 -15.58
C VAL A 77 -9.55 -5.73 -17.08
N SER A 78 -9.04 -4.77 -17.86
CA SER A 78 -9.00 -4.83 -19.32
C SER A 78 -7.56 -4.70 -19.81
N LEU A 79 -7.28 -5.34 -20.95
CA LEU A 79 -5.98 -5.28 -21.61
C LEU A 79 -6.17 -4.67 -22.99
N ASN A 80 -5.42 -3.60 -23.28
CA ASN A 80 -5.47 -2.96 -24.60
C ASN A 80 -4.88 -3.86 -25.70
N ALA A 81 -4.92 -3.41 -26.95
CA ALA A 81 -4.45 -4.17 -28.11
C ALA A 81 -2.91 -4.20 -28.27
N GLY A 82 -2.17 -3.48 -27.43
CA GLY A 82 -0.76 -3.16 -27.64
C GLY A 82 -0.57 -1.98 -28.59
N THR A 83 0.67 -1.75 -29.00
CA THR A 83 1.09 -0.58 -29.79
C THR A 83 1.34 -0.89 -31.27
N ALA A 84 1.25 -2.16 -31.68
CA ALA A 84 1.49 -2.56 -33.05
C ALA A 84 0.41 -2.01 -33.99
N PRO A 85 0.78 -1.57 -35.22
CA PRO A 85 -0.17 -1.04 -36.19
C PRO A 85 -1.36 -1.98 -36.48
N SER A 86 -2.56 -1.40 -36.45
CA SER A 86 -3.83 -2.09 -36.71
C SER A 86 -4.05 -3.32 -35.82
N ALA A 87 -3.49 -3.35 -34.61
CA ALA A 87 -3.79 -4.37 -33.61
C ALA A 87 -5.13 -4.10 -32.94
N ILE A 88 -5.87 -5.16 -32.63
CA ILE A 88 -7.11 -5.13 -31.85
C ILE A 88 -7.01 -6.17 -30.72
N THR A 89 -7.86 -6.08 -29.71
CA THR A 89 -7.79 -6.98 -28.54
C THR A 89 -8.01 -8.46 -28.88
N SER A 90 -8.82 -8.75 -29.90
CA SER A 90 -9.02 -10.11 -30.44
C SER A 90 -7.85 -10.64 -31.27
N THR A 91 -6.95 -9.75 -31.74
CA THR A 91 -5.79 -10.11 -32.56
C THR A 91 -4.67 -9.11 -32.30
N ARG A 92 -3.93 -9.35 -31.21
CA ARG A 92 -2.77 -8.52 -30.84
C ARG A 92 -1.58 -8.91 -31.70
N LYS A 93 -0.58 -8.03 -31.79
CA LYS A 93 0.62 -8.26 -32.59
C LYS A 93 1.87 -7.84 -31.83
N MET A 94 2.91 -8.64 -31.95
CA MET A 94 4.28 -8.29 -31.59
C MET A 94 5.01 -7.81 -32.84
N THR A 95 5.76 -6.73 -32.74
CA THR A 95 6.62 -6.23 -33.81
C THR A 95 7.95 -6.96 -33.80
N GLY A 96 8.43 -7.41 -34.96
CA GLY A 96 9.72 -8.07 -35.09
C GLY A 96 10.89 -7.17 -34.68
N LEU A 97 11.86 -7.73 -33.96
CA LEU A 97 13.02 -6.98 -33.47
C LEU A 97 13.97 -6.56 -34.62
N VAL A 98 14.21 -7.46 -35.57
CA VAL A 98 15.10 -7.21 -36.72
C VAL A 98 14.34 -6.55 -37.88
N ASN A 99 13.14 -7.05 -38.19
CA ASN A 99 12.27 -6.47 -39.20
C ASN A 99 11.02 -5.89 -38.53
N THR A 100 11.00 -4.56 -38.36
CA THR A 100 9.93 -3.83 -37.67
C THR A 100 8.63 -3.72 -38.48
N THR A 101 8.63 -4.20 -39.72
CA THR A 101 7.41 -4.32 -40.56
C THR A 101 6.81 -5.71 -40.52
N SER A 102 7.49 -6.67 -39.87
CA SER A 102 6.99 -8.01 -39.61
C SER A 102 6.26 -8.07 -38.28
N TYR A 103 5.13 -8.78 -38.25
CA TYR A 103 4.28 -8.91 -37.08
C TYR A 103 3.99 -10.37 -36.76
N LEU A 104 4.03 -10.72 -35.48
CA LEU A 104 3.63 -12.03 -34.97
C LEU A 104 2.33 -11.88 -34.15
N PRO A 105 1.21 -12.48 -34.58
CA PRO A 105 -0.05 -12.37 -33.85
C PRO A 105 0.00 -13.14 -32.54
N TYR A 106 -0.73 -12.68 -31.53
CA TYR A 106 -0.96 -13.40 -30.28
C TYR A 106 -2.30 -13.01 -29.65
N ASN A 107 -2.75 -13.87 -28.75
CA ASN A 107 -3.99 -13.69 -27.99
C ASN A 107 -3.70 -13.84 -26.50
N LEU A 108 -4.44 -13.09 -25.68
CA LEU A 108 -4.42 -13.20 -24.22
C LEU A 108 -5.81 -13.62 -23.77
N TYR A 109 -5.88 -14.56 -22.84
CA TYR A 109 -7.12 -15.13 -22.32
C TYR A 109 -7.12 -15.06 -20.80
N SER A 110 -8.28 -14.78 -20.21
CA SER A 110 -8.46 -14.76 -18.75
C SER A 110 -8.68 -16.15 -18.16
N ASN A 111 -8.88 -17.16 -19.01
CA ASN A 111 -9.13 -18.54 -18.61
C ASN A 111 -8.16 -19.53 -19.28
N SER A 112 -7.88 -20.63 -18.58
CA SER A 112 -6.95 -21.67 -19.04
C SER A 112 -7.43 -22.41 -20.29
N THR A 113 -8.75 -22.45 -20.54
CA THR A 113 -9.35 -23.05 -21.73
C THR A 113 -9.27 -22.17 -22.97
N LYS A 114 -8.81 -20.92 -22.85
CA LYS A 114 -8.62 -19.97 -23.95
C LYS A 114 -9.88 -19.69 -24.76
N THR A 115 -11.02 -19.65 -24.08
CA THR A 115 -12.31 -19.32 -24.71
C THR A 115 -12.73 -17.88 -24.43
N GLN A 116 -12.18 -17.25 -23.38
CA GLN A 116 -12.48 -15.87 -23.01
C GLN A 116 -11.29 -14.97 -23.33
N ASN A 117 -11.31 -14.33 -24.51
CA ASN A 117 -10.29 -13.34 -24.87
C ASN A 117 -10.32 -12.19 -23.88
N TRP A 118 -9.16 -11.85 -23.33
CA TRP A 118 -9.00 -10.78 -22.35
C TRP A 118 -8.87 -9.45 -23.07
N GLY A 119 -9.99 -8.88 -23.53
CA GLY A 119 -10.04 -7.59 -24.22
C GLY A 119 -10.74 -6.54 -23.39
N ASN A 120 -12.05 -6.72 -23.22
CA ASN A 120 -12.90 -5.90 -22.37
C ASN A 120 -13.75 -6.86 -21.52
N GLN A 121 -13.77 -6.66 -20.20
CA GLN A 121 -14.48 -7.46 -19.20
C GLN A 121 -13.80 -8.77 -18.77
N ALA A 122 -12.75 -8.66 -17.95
CA ALA A 122 -12.62 -9.56 -16.81
C ALA A 122 -13.09 -8.78 -15.58
N SER A 123 -14.32 -9.03 -15.14
CA SER A 123 -14.86 -8.54 -13.86
C SER A 123 -14.74 -9.67 -12.85
N ASP A 124 -14.17 -9.37 -11.68
CA ASP A 124 -14.34 -10.17 -10.46
C ASP A 124 -15.53 -9.62 -9.66
#